data_AF-A0A382ME47-F1
#
_entry.id   AF-A0A382ME47-F1
#
_cell.length_a   1.000
_cell.length_b   1.000
_cell.length_c   1.000
_cell.angle_alpha   90.00
_cell.angle_beta   90.00
_cell.angle_gamma   90.00
#
_symmetry.space_group_name_H-M   'P 1'
#
loop_
_entity.id
_entity.type
_entity.pdbx_description
1 polymer ?
#
loop_
_entity_poly.entity_id
_entity_poly.type
_entity_poly.pdbx_seq_one_letter_code
_entity_poly.pdbx_strand_id
1 'polypeptide(L)'
;MHESNINTGNSNTSRIKFISKIYILSVVMEPLYYFILVPQHISGIGANFARILQFIVVASLFLKLFSAKRARILSSFSLLNKNFTYYFILAVLAGFLGLYSGSYSFNIDFSTHVVNNSIIADFIRGHSFRPFLEYFIVLYYFVYFVVLASYMLTTKEAIDYFFKLFVIALLACLFVGFLDLLLQLLLNYEGFPRQ
;
A
#
# COMPACT_ATOMS: atom_id res chain seq x y z
N MET A 1 -25.70 -28.92 -32.68
CA MET A 1 -25.96 -27.54 -32.22
C MET A 1 -25.15 -27.35 -30.95
N HIS A 2 -24.18 -26.44 -30.98
CA HIS A 2 -23.10 -26.33 -30.00
C HIS A 2 -23.59 -25.52 -28.80
N GLU A 3 -23.99 -26.17 -27.71
CA GLU A 3 -24.24 -25.46 -26.45
C GLU A 3 -22.91 -25.01 -25.85
N SER A 4 -22.69 -23.71 -25.86
CA SER A 4 -21.53 -23.04 -25.32
C SER A 4 -21.51 -23.14 -23.80
N ASN A 5 -20.49 -23.84 -23.29
CA ASN A 5 -20.08 -23.89 -21.89
C ASN A 5 -19.62 -22.48 -21.43
N ILE A 6 -20.54 -21.64 -20.96
CA ILE A 6 -20.24 -20.27 -20.50
C ILE A 6 -19.83 -20.23 -19.00
N ASN A 7 -19.78 -21.36 -18.28
CA ASN A 7 -19.58 -21.37 -16.83
C ASN A 7 -18.19 -21.76 -16.31
N THR A 8 -17.16 -21.86 -17.16
CA THR A 8 -15.79 -22.26 -16.74
C THR A 8 -14.94 -21.13 -16.12
N GLY A 9 -15.48 -19.91 -15.97
CA GLY A 9 -14.75 -18.78 -15.37
C GLY A 9 -14.88 -18.65 -13.85
N ASN A 10 -15.96 -19.15 -13.25
CA ASN A 10 -16.30 -18.86 -11.85
C ASN A 10 -15.80 -19.92 -10.86
N SER A 11 -15.67 -21.19 -11.30
CA SER A 11 -15.28 -22.32 -10.44
C SER A 11 -13.85 -22.25 -9.90
N ASN A 12 -12.95 -21.53 -10.56
CA ASN A 12 -11.55 -21.42 -10.12
C ASN A 12 -11.35 -20.36 -9.03
N THR A 13 -12.25 -19.38 -8.94
CA THR A 13 -12.15 -18.29 -7.95
C THR A 13 -12.61 -18.72 -6.56
N SER A 14 -13.41 -19.79 -6.43
CA SER A 14 -13.89 -20.30 -5.14
C SER A 14 -12.80 -21.00 -4.33
N ARG A 15 -11.69 -21.41 -4.97
CA ARG A 15 -10.54 -22.03 -4.31
C ARG A 15 -9.65 -21.03 -3.55
N ILE A 16 -9.73 -19.75 -3.87
CA ILE A 16 -8.89 -18.72 -3.26
C ILE A 16 -9.53 -18.28 -1.94
N LYS A 17 -8.76 -18.32 -0.85
CA LYS A 17 -9.19 -17.83 0.47
C LYS A 17 -9.62 -16.37 0.38
N PHE A 18 -10.69 -16.01 1.09
CA PHE A 18 -11.24 -14.66 1.08
C PHE A 18 -10.20 -13.59 1.46
N ILE A 19 -9.39 -13.83 2.50
CA ILE A 19 -8.30 -12.93 2.91
C ILE A 19 -7.28 -12.70 1.78
N SER A 20 -6.96 -13.74 1.00
CA SER A 20 -6.04 -13.62 -0.14
C SER A 20 -6.65 -12.79 -1.28
N LYS A 21 -7.97 -12.81 -1.48
CA LYS A 21 -8.63 -11.92 -2.46
C LYS A 21 -8.55 -10.46 -2.03
N ILE A 22 -8.80 -10.17 -0.75
CA ILE A 22 -8.67 -8.82 -0.18
C ILE A 22 -7.22 -8.34 -0.29
N TYR A 23 -6.25 -9.21 0.00
CA TYR A 23 -4.82 -8.92 -0.17
C TYR A 23 -4.46 -8.60 -1.62
N ILE A 24 -4.92 -9.41 -2.58
CA ILE A 24 -4.66 -9.15 -4.01
C ILE A 24 -5.26 -7.81 -4.43
N LEU A 25 -6.49 -7.52 -4.00
CA LEU A 25 -7.14 -6.25 -4.28
C LEU A 25 -6.38 -5.07 -3.65
N SER A 26 -5.90 -5.21 -2.41
CA SER A 26 -5.15 -4.13 -1.75
C SER A 26 -3.83 -3.81 -2.47
N VAL A 27 -3.13 -4.83 -2.97
CA VAL A 27 -1.87 -4.66 -3.71
C VAL A 27 -2.13 -4.02 -5.08
N VAL A 28 -3.15 -4.46 -5.80
CA VAL A 28 -3.51 -3.89 -7.12
C VAL A 28 -3.99 -2.44 -6.99
N MET A 29 -4.64 -2.10 -5.88
CA MET A 29 -5.12 -0.74 -5.63
C MET A 29 -4.05 0.22 -5.11
N GLU A 30 -2.90 -0.26 -4.63
CA GLU A 30 -1.82 0.61 -4.11
C GLU A 30 -1.32 1.66 -5.12
N PRO A 31 -0.98 1.33 -6.38
CA PRO A 31 -0.54 2.33 -7.36
C PRO A 31 -1.64 3.33 -7.75
N LEU A 32 -2.92 3.07 -7.41
CA LEU A 32 -4.05 3.95 -7.67
C LEU A 32 -4.16 5.03 -6.58
N TYR A 33 -3.11 5.83 -6.42
CA TYR A 33 -3.03 6.91 -5.42
C TYR A 33 -4.08 8.02 -5.62
N TYR A 34 -4.76 8.06 -6.77
CA TYR A 34 -5.81 9.03 -7.07
C TYR A 34 -7.01 9.00 -6.11
N PHE A 35 -7.28 7.86 -5.45
CA PHE A 35 -8.40 7.74 -4.50
C PHE A 35 -7.99 8.06 -3.07
N ILE A 36 -7.67 9.33 -2.81
CA ILE A 36 -7.40 9.83 -1.45
C ILE A 36 -8.75 10.07 -0.76
N LEU A 37 -9.04 9.28 0.28
CA LEU A 37 -10.24 9.40 1.11
C LEU A 37 -10.05 10.39 2.25
N VAL A 38 -8.87 10.38 2.86
CA VAL A 38 -8.51 11.31 3.94
C VAL A 38 -7.21 11.99 3.56
N PRO A 39 -7.20 13.32 3.40
CA PRO A 39 -5.99 14.05 3.07
C PRO A 39 -5.01 14.03 4.25
N GLN A 40 -3.72 14.12 3.92
CA GLN A 40 -2.64 13.99 4.89
C GLN A 40 -2.64 15.09 5.98
N HIS A 41 -3.24 16.26 5.73
CA HIS A 41 -3.36 17.32 6.74
C HIS A 41 -4.28 16.95 7.91
N ILE A 42 -5.19 15.99 7.72
CA ILE A 42 -6.09 15.49 8.77
C ILE A 42 -5.46 14.32 9.53
N SER A 43 -4.90 13.35 8.82
CA SER A 43 -4.42 12.08 9.44
C SER A 43 -2.90 11.95 9.55
N GLY A 44 -2.12 12.91 9.04
CA GLY A 44 -0.66 12.87 8.97
C GLY A 44 -0.12 11.97 7.84
N ILE A 45 -0.72 10.79 7.64
CA ILE A 45 -0.25 9.73 6.73
C ILE A 45 -1.05 9.73 5.41
N GLY A 46 -2.32 10.16 5.43
CA GLY A 46 -3.27 10.07 4.31
C GLY A 46 -3.90 8.68 4.21
N ALA A 47 -5.20 8.60 4.00
CA ALA A 47 -5.90 7.32 3.82
C ALA A 47 -6.40 7.18 2.38
N ASN A 48 -6.12 6.04 1.76
CA ASN A 48 -6.66 5.64 0.47
C ASN A 48 -7.32 4.26 0.60
N PHE A 49 -8.08 3.84 -0.42
CA PHE A 49 -8.74 2.53 -0.40
C PHE A 49 -7.76 1.37 -0.20
N ALA A 50 -6.58 1.45 -0.82
CA ALA A 50 -5.54 0.43 -0.68
C ALA A 50 -5.14 0.24 0.79
N ARG A 51 -4.79 1.31 1.51
CA ARG A 51 -4.39 1.28 2.92
C ARG A 51 -5.49 0.75 3.84
N ILE A 52 -6.76 1.06 3.57
CA ILE A 52 -7.88 0.49 4.34
C ILE A 52 -7.93 -1.02 4.15
N LEU A 53 -7.83 -1.51 2.92
CA LEU A 53 -7.81 -2.95 2.63
C LEU A 53 -6.57 -3.61 3.24
N GLN A 54 -5.41 -2.96 3.20
CA GLN A 54 -4.19 -3.47 3.82
C GLN A 54 -4.36 -3.59 5.34
N PHE A 55 -4.95 -2.59 5.98
CA PHE A 55 -5.27 -2.63 7.41
C PHE A 55 -6.22 -3.80 7.74
N ILE A 56 -7.27 -4.02 6.94
CA ILE A 56 -8.20 -5.14 7.13
C ILE A 56 -7.46 -6.49 7.05
N VAL A 57 -6.56 -6.66 6.07
CA VAL A 57 -5.75 -7.89 5.93
C VAL A 57 -4.86 -8.10 7.14
N VAL A 58 -4.13 -7.07 7.57
CA VAL A 58 -3.22 -7.15 8.71
C VAL A 58 -3.99 -7.44 9.99
N ALA A 59 -5.08 -6.70 10.26
CA ALA A 59 -5.94 -6.92 11.43
C ALA A 59 -6.51 -8.35 11.46
N SER A 60 -6.98 -8.86 10.31
CA SER A 60 -7.49 -10.22 10.18
C SER A 60 -6.43 -11.28 10.49
N LEU A 61 -5.18 -11.05 10.04
CA LEU A 61 -4.06 -11.94 10.33
C LEU A 61 -3.65 -11.89 11.81
N PHE A 62 -3.66 -10.70 12.42
CA PHE A 62 -3.39 -10.52 13.85
C PHE A 62 -4.44 -11.24 14.71
N LEU A 63 -5.73 -11.08 14.41
CA LEU A 63 -6.80 -11.79 15.11
C LEU A 63 -6.65 -13.32 14.98
N LYS A 64 -6.26 -13.79 13.79
CA LYS A 64 -6.01 -15.21 13.56
C LYS A 64 -4.80 -15.73 14.34
N LEU A 65 -3.74 -14.93 14.46
CA LEU A 65 -2.57 -15.26 15.27
C LEU A 65 -2.93 -15.36 16.76
N PHE A 66 -3.71 -14.41 17.27
CA PHE A 66 -4.16 -14.40 18.66
C PHE A 66 -5.08 -15.59 18.99
N SER A 67 -5.91 -16.00 18.02
CA SER A 67 -6.80 -17.15 18.17
C SER A 67 -6.09 -18.50 18.04
N ALA A 68 -4.86 -18.55 17.51
CA ALA A 68 -4.10 -19.78 17.35
C ALA A 68 -3.35 -20.11 18.64
N LYS A 69 -3.73 -21.21 19.32
CA LYS A 69 -3.10 -21.70 20.57
C LYS A 69 -1.59 -22.00 20.49
N ARG A 70 -1.00 -21.96 19.29
CA ARG A 70 0.43 -22.15 19.05
C ARG A 70 0.87 -21.23 17.91
N ALA A 71 1.36 -20.05 18.27
CA ALA A 71 2.05 -19.19 17.33
C ALA A 71 3.38 -19.86 16.95
N ARG A 72 3.43 -20.54 15.80
CA ARG A 72 4.72 -20.72 15.13
C ARG A 72 5.12 -19.35 14.62
N ILE A 73 6.02 -18.70 15.34
CA ILE A 73 6.70 -17.49 14.88
C ILE A 73 7.17 -17.79 13.46
N LEU A 74 6.65 -17.01 12.51
CA LEU A 74 7.04 -17.14 11.11
C LEU A 74 8.57 -17.01 11.05
N SER A 75 9.23 -18.05 10.54
CA SER A 75 10.69 -18.08 10.32
C SER A 75 11.15 -17.07 9.26
N SER A 76 10.27 -16.15 8.82
CA SER A 76 10.53 -15.16 7.78
C SER A 76 11.70 -14.23 8.09
N PHE A 77 12.06 -14.06 9.38
CA PHE A 77 13.18 -13.22 9.78
C PHE A 77 14.55 -13.88 9.67
N SER A 78 14.68 -15.20 9.52
CA SER A 78 16.02 -15.79 9.75
C SER A 78 16.96 -15.75 8.55
N LEU A 79 16.50 -15.72 7.29
CA LEU A 79 17.46 -15.83 6.16
C LEU A 79 17.00 -15.38 4.77
N LEU A 80 15.73 -15.02 4.53
CA LEU A 80 15.19 -15.03 3.17
C LEU A 80 15.58 -13.84 2.27
N ASN A 81 16.20 -12.79 2.80
CA ASN A 81 16.65 -11.69 1.94
C ASN A 81 17.81 -10.92 2.58
N LYS A 82 19.00 -11.57 2.70
CA LYS A 82 20.22 -10.94 3.23
C LYS A 82 20.48 -9.57 2.61
N ASN A 83 20.24 -9.44 1.30
CA ASN A 83 20.38 -8.19 0.56
C ASN A 83 19.42 -7.10 1.07
N PHE A 84 18.16 -7.44 1.37
CA PHE A 84 17.24 -6.50 1.99
C PHE A 84 17.67 -6.12 3.40
N THR A 85 18.16 -7.07 4.21
CA THR A 85 18.64 -6.76 5.56
C THR A 85 19.82 -5.78 5.50
N TYR A 86 20.78 -5.97 4.57
CA TYR A 86 21.86 -5.02 4.35
C TYR A 86 21.35 -3.66 3.87
N TYR A 87 20.41 -3.64 2.92
CA TYR A 87 19.77 -2.41 2.46
C TYR A 87 19.05 -1.68 3.61
N PHE A 88 18.32 -2.41 4.46
CA PHE A 88 17.59 -1.84 5.59
C PHE A 88 18.53 -1.29 6.66
N ILE A 89 19.62 -1.99 6.97
CA ILE A 89 20.67 -1.49 7.86
C ILE A 89 21.30 -0.21 7.28
N LEU A 90 21.62 -0.19 5.99
CA LEU A 90 22.13 1.01 5.30
C LEU A 90 21.12 2.15 5.33
N ALA A 91 19.83 1.87 5.12
CA ALA A 91 18.78 2.87 5.18
C ALA A 91 18.64 3.48 6.57
N VAL A 92 18.71 2.66 7.63
CA VAL A 92 18.71 3.13 9.03
C VAL A 92 19.94 4.00 9.32
N LEU A 93 21.13 3.59 8.87
CA LEU A 93 22.35 4.38 9.01
C LEU A 93 22.26 5.71 8.25
N ALA A 94 21.75 5.69 7.02
CA ALA A 94 21.46 6.90 6.25
C ALA A 94 20.46 7.81 6.97
N GLY A 95 19.52 7.25 7.73
CA GLY A 95 18.59 7.98 8.59
C GLY A 95 19.24 8.69 9.74
N PHE A 96 20.11 7.98 10.47
CA PHE A 96 20.91 8.60 11.52
C PHE A 96 21.81 9.70 10.97
N LEU A 97 22.41 9.49 9.78
CA LEU A 97 23.16 10.53 9.08
C LEU A 97 22.27 11.71 8.68
N GLY A 98 21.05 11.46 8.19
CA GLY A 98 20.06 12.50 7.85
C GLY A 98 19.56 13.28 9.06
N LEU A 99 19.39 12.62 10.19
CA LEU A 99 19.10 13.24 11.48
C LEU A 99 20.27 14.11 11.96
N TYR A 100 21.50 13.58 11.87
CA TYR A 100 22.71 14.29 12.25
C TYR A 100 22.99 15.50 11.34
N SER A 101 22.74 15.39 10.04
CA SER A 101 22.92 16.47 9.07
C SER A 101 21.81 17.52 9.11
N GLY A 102 20.80 17.33 9.96
CA GLY A 102 19.66 18.26 10.05
C GLY A 102 18.71 18.20 8.85
N SER A 103 18.71 17.10 8.08
CA SER A 103 17.79 16.93 6.94
C SER A 103 16.32 16.98 7.38
N TYR A 104 16.04 16.60 8.62
CA TYR A 104 14.72 16.69 9.22
C TYR A 104 14.47 18.03 9.93
N SER A 105 15.52 18.77 10.31
CA SER A 105 15.43 20.03 11.06
C SER A 105 15.13 21.24 10.18
N PHE A 106 14.85 21.03 8.89
CA PHE A 106 14.20 22.06 8.09
C PHE A 106 12.86 22.39 8.75
N ASN A 107 12.86 23.52 9.45
CA ASN A 107 11.66 24.22 9.86
C ASN A 107 10.86 24.51 8.59
N ILE A 108 9.98 23.57 8.21
CA ILE A 108 8.78 23.96 7.50
C ILE A 108 8.08 24.85 8.52
N ASP A 109 8.17 26.16 8.32
CA ASP A 109 7.48 27.15 9.15
C ASP A 109 6.07 26.65 9.42
N PHE A 110 5.83 26.17 10.65
CA PHE A 110 4.54 25.71 11.14
C PHE A 110 3.53 26.87 11.25
N SER A 111 3.80 28.02 10.64
CA SER A 111 3.20 29.30 10.99
C SER A 111 2.50 30.06 9.88
N THR A 112 2.42 29.61 8.61
CA THR A 112 1.74 30.46 7.59
C THR A 112 0.85 29.84 6.52
N HIS A 113 0.73 28.51 6.31
CA HIS A 113 -0.08 28.04 5.16
C HIS A 113 -1.10 26.90 5.34
N VAL A 114 -1.33 26.32 6.53
CA VAL A 114 -2.47 25.41 6.73
C VAL A 114 -3.10 25.60 8.13
N VAL A 115 -4.11 26.47 8.21
CA VAL A 115 -4.82 26.86 9.45
C VAL A 115 -5.60 25.71 10.13
N ASN A 116 -5.65 24.51 9.53
CA ASN A 116 -6.52 23.40 9.98
C ASN A 116 -5.82 22.04 10.11
N ASN A 117 -4.52 21.98 10.41
CA ASN A 117 -3.91 20.69 10.73
C ASN A 117 -4.47 20.15 12.06
N SER A 118 -4.69 18.85 12.12
CA SER A 118 -5.04 18.21 13.39
C SER A 118 -3.79 18.04 14.25
N ILE A 119 -3.97 18.05 15.59
CA ILE A 119 -2.89 17.79 16.56
C ILE A 119 -2.16 16.46 16.25
N ILE A 120 -2.89 15.48 15.74
CA ILE A 120 -2.35 14.17 15.35
C ILE A 120 -1.47 14.28 14.10
N ALA A 121 -1.88 15.07 13.11
CA ALA A 121 -1.09 15.30 11.90
C ALA A 121 0.21 16.04 12.21
N ASP A 122 0.17 17.04 13.10
CA ASP A 122 1.35 17.79 13.51
C ASP A 122 2.34 16.94 14.32
N PHE A 123 1.84 16.05 15.19
CA PHE A 123 2.68 15.10 15.90
C PHE A 123 3.37 14.11 14.94
N ILE A 124 2.61 13.51 14.01
CA ILE A 124 3.12 12.53 13.04
C ILE A 124 4.20 13.14 12.13
N ARG A 125 4.02 14.41 11.76
CA ARG A 125 4.94 15.17 10.90
C ARG A 125 6.07 15.85 11.67
N GLY A 126 6.02 15.78 13.00
CA GLY A 126 7.00 16.42 13.87
C GLY A 126 8.42 15.93 13.60
N HIS A 127 9.37 16.86 13.70
CA HIS A 127 10.79 16.65 13.46
C HIS A 127 11.34 15.37 14.11
N SER A 128 10.94 15.12 15.36
CA SER A 128 11.45 14.00 16.15
C SER A 128 10.79 12.66 15.82
N PHE A 129 9.53 12.65 15.36
CA PHE A 129 8.75 11.42 15.16
C PHE A 129 8.78 10.92 13.71
N ARG A 130 8.85 11.86 12.75
CA ARG A 130 8.87 11.56 11.32
C ARG A 130 9.95 10.56 10.89
N PRO A 131 11.21 10.66 11.35
CA PRO A 131 12.25 9.69 10.97
C PRO A 131 11.87 8.26 11.39
N PHE A 132 11.40 8.06 12.62
CA PHE A 132 10.98 6.74 13.09
C PHE A 132 9.81 6.18 12.28
N LEU A 133 8.85 7.03 11.95
CA LEU A 133 7.68 6.65 11.15
C LEU A 133 8.06 6.27 9.72
N GLU A 134 9.00 6.96 9.09
CA GLU A 134 9.49 6.62 7.75
C GLU A 134 10.12 5.21 7.73
N TYR A 135 10.98 4.88 8.71
CA TYR A 135 11.54 3.52 8.82
C TYR A 135 10.49 2.46 9.14
N PHE A 136 9.53 2.79 10.00
CA PHE A 136 8.40 1.89 10.30
C PHE A 136 7.57 1.61 9.04
N ILE A 137 7.31 2.64 8.23
CA ILE A 137 6.62 2.50 6.94
C ILE A 137 7.45 1.63 5.99
N VAL A 138 8.75 1.88 5.82
CA VAL A 138 9.60 1.05 4.94
C VAL A 138 9.57 -0.42 5.35
N LEU A 139 9.70 -0.70 6.65
CA LEU A 139 9.60 -2.05 7.19
C LEU A 139 8.23 -2.66 6.91
N TYR A 140 7.16 -1.90 7.14
CA TYR A 140 5.79 -2.31 6.86
C TYR A 140 5.60 -2.67 5.38
N TYR A 141 6.06 -1.82 4.45
CA TYR A 141 5.95 -2.06 3.01
C TYR A 141 6.73 -3.32 2.61
N PHE A 142 7.93 -3.51 3.14
CA PHE A 142 8.69 -4.74 2.86
C PHE A 142 7.95 -5.99 3.34
N VAL A 143 7.48 -5.99 4.59
CA VAL A 143 6.76 -7.15 5.14
C VAL A 143 5.46 -7.39 4.37
N TYR A 144 4.72 -6.35 4.00
CA TYR A 144 3.42 -6.48 3.34
C TYR A 144 3.53 -6.87 1.86
N PHE A 145 4.42 -6.22 1.10
CA PHE A 145 4.51 -6.45 -0.34
C PHE A 145 5.48 -7.57 -0.72
N VAL A 146 6.50 -7.85 0.09
CA VAL A 146 7.49 -8.90 -0.23
C VAL A 146 7.18 -10.17 0.55
N VAL A 147 7.19 -10.08 1.89
CA VAL A 147 7.05 -11.28 2.74
C VAL A 147 5.65 -11.84 2.61
N LEU A 148 4.60 -11.03 2.79
CA LEU A 148 3.22 -11.51 2.75
C LEU A 148 2.81 -11.95 1.34
N ALA A 149 3.33 -11.32 0.27
CA ALA A 149 3.13 -11.78 -1.10
C ALA A 149 3.61 -13.23 -1.28
N SER A 150 4.80 -13.54 -0.77
CA SER A 150 5.37 -14.89 -0.85
C SER A 150 4.50 -15.96 -0.17
N TYR A 151 3.66 -15.58 0.80
CA TYR A 151 2.73 -16.48 1.48
C TYR A 151 1.35 -16.52 0.85
N MET A 152 0.85 -15.37 0.37
CA MET A 152 -0.51 -15.24 -0.15
C MET A 152 -0.65 -15.61 -1.63
N LEU A 153 0.43 -15.48 -2.42
CA LEU A 153 0.48 -15.76 -3.86
C LEU A 153 1.23 -17.06 -4.16
N THR A 154 0.92 -18.13 -3.43
CA THR A 154 1.59 -19.44 -3.59
C THR A 154 0.91 -20.35 -4.59
N THR A 155 -0.40 -20.20 -4.80
CA THR A 155 -1.17 -21.08 -5.70
C THR A 155 -1.30 -20.45 -7.08
N LYS A 156 -1.34 -21.29 -8.11
CA LYS A 156 -1.54 -20.84 -9.50
C LYS A 156 -2.81 -20.01 -9.64
N GLU A 157 -3.91 -20.42 -8.99
CA GLU A 157 -5.17 -19.70 -9.05
C GLU A 157 -5.08 -18.28 -8.46
N ALA A 158 -4.31 -18.10 -7.37
CA ALA A 158 -4.12 -16.80 -6.75
C ALA A 158 -3.28 -15.87 -7.63
N ILE A 159 -2.25 -16.40 -8.28
CA ILE A 159 -1.40 -15.66 -9.22
C ILE A 159 -2.19 -15.26 -10.48
N ASP A 160 -2.94 -16.19 -11.07
CA ASP A 160 -3.78 -15.91 -12.24
C ASP A 160 -4.84 -14.85 -11.93
N TYR A 161 -5.44 -14.91 -10.74
CA TYR A 161 -6.39 -13.90 -10.27
C TYR A 161 -5.74 -12.52 -10.07
N PHE A 162 -4.53 -12.48 -9.51
CA PHE A 162 -3.75 -11.25 -9.36
C PHE A 162 -3.49 -10.58 -10.71
N PHE A 163 -2.97 -11.33 -11.70
CA PHE A 163 -2.69 -10.76 -13.01
C PHE A 163 -3.95 -10.33 -13.74
N LYS A 164 -5.05 -11.09 -13.64
CA LYS A 164 -6.33 -10.69 -14.22
C LYS A 164 -6.79 -9.33 -13.67
N LEU A 165 -6.76 -9.16 -12.35
CA LEU A 165 -7.18 -7.92 -11.71
C LEU A 165 -6.23 -6.76 -12.01
N PHE A 166 -4.92 -7.03 -12.00
CA PHE A 166 -3.89 -6.06 -12.34
C PHE A 166 -4.06 -5.50 -13.75
N VAL A 167 -4.30 -6.36 -14.75
CA VAL A 167 -4.52 -5.93 -16.14
C VAL A 167 -5.78 -5.06 -16.26
N ILE A 168 -6.86 -5.42 -15.55
CA ILE A 168 -8.09 -4.61 -15.53
C ILE A 168 -7.80 -3.22 -14.93
N ALA A 169 -7.11 -3.18 -13.79
CA ALA A 169 -6.76 -1.91 -13.12
C ALA A 169 -5.83 -1.05 -13.97
N LEU A 170 -4.82 -1.65 -14.62
CA LEU A 170 -3.92 -0.98 -15.54
C LEU A 170 -4.67 -0.38 -16.73
N LEU A 171 -5.56 -1.15 -17.36
CA LEU A 171 -6.36 -0.69 -18.48
C LEU A 171 -7.31 0.44 -18.07
N ALA A 172 -7.95 0.32 -16.91
CA ALA A 172 -8.80 1.37 -16.37
C ALA A 172 -8.00 2.65 -16.11
N CYS A 173 -6.82 2.55 -15.50
CA CYS A 173 -5.94 3.69 -15.24
C CYS A 173 -5.50 4.37 -16.55
N LEU A 174 -5.11 3.57 -17.55
CA LEU A 174 -4.74 4.07 -18.88
C LEU A 174 -5.91 4.80 -19.53
N PHE A 175 -7.10 4.21 -19.54
CA PHE A 175 -8.28 4.80 -20.14
C PHE A 175 -8.70 6.10 -19.45
N VAL A 176 -8.74 6.10 -18.11
CA VAL A 176 -9.06 7.31 -17.32
C VAL A 176 -8.02 8.41 -17.55
N GLY A 177 -6.73 8.05 -17.60
CA GLY A 177 -5.66 9.02 -17.86
C GLY A 177 -5.75 9.65 -19.26
N PHE A 178 -6.04 8.86 -20.29
CA PHE A 178 -6.27 9.38 -21.65
C PHE A 178 -7.53 10.25 -21.73
N LEU A 179 -8.60 9.84 -21.05
CA LEU A 179 -9.84 10.60 -21.01
C LEU A 179 -9.65 11.96 -20.34
N ASP A 180 -8.94 12.02 -19.21
CA ASP A 180 -8.61 13.27 -18.52
C ASP A 180 -7.76 14.19 -19.41
N LEU A 181 -6.74 13.66 -20.10
CA LEU A 181 -5.93 14.42 -21.04
C LEU A 181 -6.77 15.01 -22.19
N LEU A 182 -7.68 14.21 -22.76
CA LEU A 182 -8.55 14.63 -23.85
C LEU A 182 -9.55 15.72 -23.39
N LEU A 183 -10.15 15.55 -22.21
CA LEU A 183 -11.05 16.53 -21.60
C LEU A 183 -10.34 17.85 -21.34
N GLN A 184 -9.10 17.82 -20.85
CA GLN A 184 -8.32 19.02 -20.65
C GLN A 184 -8.05 19.75 -21.98
N LEU A 185 -7.66 19.02 -23.02
CA LEU A 185 -7.31 19.61 -24.31
C LEU A 185 -8.51 20.21 -25.05
N LEU A 186 -9.70 19.61 -24.90
CA LEU A 186 -10.92 20.07 -25.59
C LEU A 186 -11.73 21.09 -24.77
N LEU A 187 -11.77 20.97 -23.45
CA LEU A 187 -12.71 21.70 -22.59
C LEU A 187 -12.02 22.57 -21.52
N ASN A 188 -10.68 22.60 -21.47
CA ASN A 188 -9.92 23.20 -20.35
C ASN A 188 -10.40 22.68 -18.99
N TYR A 189 -10.85 21.44 -18.93
CA TYR A 189 -11.36 20.83 -17.71
C TYR A 189 -10.19 20.44 -16.80
N GLU A 190 -10.14 21.02 -15.61
CA GLU A 190 -9.25 20.61 -14.52
C GLU A 190 -9.93 19.48 -13.73
N GLY A 191 -9.82 18.26 -14.23
CA GLY A 191 -10.49 17.09 -13.67
C GLY A 191 -9.81 16.55 -12.43
N PHE A 192 -8.71 15.82 -12.61
CA PHE A 192 -7.98 15.24 -11.48
C PHE A 192 -6.98 16.24 -10.88
N PRO A 193 -6.87 16.33 -9.55
CA PRO A 193 -5.83 17.14 -8.93
C PRO A 193 -4.47 16.55 -9.30
N ARG A 194 -3.74 17.28 -10.14
CA ARG A 194 -2.35 16.99 -10.49
C ARG A 194 -1.50 17.68 -9.44
N GLN A 195 -0.88 16.89 -8.55
CA GLN A 195 0.14 17.41 -7.64
C GLN A 195 1.40 17.76 -8.42
#